data_AF-A0A7K7DC19-F1
#
_entry.id   AF-A0A7K7DC19-F1
#
_cell.length_a   1.000
_cell.length_b   1.000
_cell.length_c   1.000
_cell.angle_alpha   90.00
_cell.angle_beta   90.00
_cell.angle_gamma   90.00
#
_symmetry.space_group_name_H-M   'P 1'
#
loop_
_entity.id
_entity.type
_entity.pdbx_description
1 polymer ?
#
loop_
_entity_poly.entity_id
_entity_poly.type
_entity_poly.pdbx_seq_one_letter_code
_entity_poly.pdbx_strand_id
1 'polypeptide(L)'
;NTRRIVLPDNGRQWKDWKQASTVYSRNRIQTTKYTWLTFLPRNLLRQFHRLGNLYFFFLVVLNWFPQVEVFHREITMLPLVMVLLFSMIKDAVEDYRKYQYDKIINITKTRVYDK
;
A
#
# COMPACT_ATOMS: atom_id res chain seq x y z
N ASN A 1 23.28 -12.00 18.94
CA ASN A 1 22.82 -11.63 20.30
C ASN A 1 22.13 -10.26 20.22
N THR A 2 20.84 -10.22 19.93
CA THR A 2 20.12 -8.96 19.65
C THR A 2 19.43 -8.47 20.92
N ARG A 3 20.02 -7.49 21.63
CA ARG A 3 19.38 -6.85 22.79
C ARG A 3 18.19 -6.01 22.31
N ARG A 4 16.98 -6.38 22.72
CA ARG A 4 15.77 -5.57 22.57
C ARG A 4 15.56 -4.77 23.86
N ILE A 5 15.55 -3.44 23.77
CA ILE A 5 15.24 -2.56 24.90
C ILE A 5 13.74 -2.29 24.88
N VAL A 6 13.04 -2.56 25.98
CA VAL A 6 11.60 -2.29 26.13
C VAL A 6 11.47 -1.26 27.24
N LEU A 7 10.86 -0.11 26.93
CA LEU A 7 10.67 0.98 27.87
C LEU A 7 9.17 1.14 28.17
N PRO A 8 8.77 1.18 29.45
CA PRO A 8 7.39 1.44 29.83
C PRO A 8 6.99 2.88 29.51
N ASP A 9 5.75 3.07 29.05
CA ASP A 9 5.17 4.39 28.77
C ASP A 9 4.55 4.99 30.05
N ASN A 10 5.38 5.14 31.09
CA ASN A 10 4.95 5.56 32.43
C ASN A 10 5.41 6.98 32.81
N GLY A 11 5.85 7.79 31.84
CA GLY A 11 6.24 9.20 31.99
C GLY A 11 7.52 9.47 32.80
N ARG A 12 7.87 8.59 33.76
CA ARG A 12 9.06 8.72 34.62
C ARG A 12 10.36 8.56 33.85
N GLN A 13 10.39 7.69 32.84
CA GLN A 13 11.58 7.38 32.02
C GLN A 13 11.65 8.19 30.71
N TRP A 14 11.03 9.37 30.64
CA TRP A 14 11.03 10.22 29.43
C TRP A 14 12.44 10.52 28.89
N LYS A 15 13.42 10.76 29.77
CA LYS A 15 14.81 11.04 29.37
C LYS A 15 15.43 9.83 28.66
N ASP A 16 15.24 8.64 29.21
CA ASP A 16 15.74 7.38 28.64
C ASP A 16 15.05 7.05 27.32
N TRP A 17 13.74 7.32 27.23
CA TRP A 17 12.96 7.15 26.00
C TRP A 17 13.44 8.07 24.88
N LYS A 18 13.69 9.35 25.19
CA LYS A 18 14.19 10.34 24.24
C LYS A 18 15.59 9.97 23.74
N GLN A 19 16.45 9.45 24.62
CA GLN A 19 17.77 8.99 24.23
C GLN A 19 17.69 7.72 23.37
N ALA A 20 16.88 6.73 23.77
CA ALA A 20 16.69 5.51 22.99
C ALA A 20 16.05 5.75 21.62
N SER A 21 15.10 6.69 21.49
CA SER A 21 14.42 7.00 20.23
C SER A 21 15.33 7.66 19.19
N THR A 22 16.47 8.23 19.60
CA THR A 22 17.48 8.73 18.65
C THR A 22 18.29 7.61 18.00
N VAL A 23 18.39 6.46 18.67
CA VAL A 23 19.22 5.32 18.24
C VAL A 23 18.37 4.18 17.66
N TYR A 24 17.14 4.00 18.16
CA TYR A 24 16.27 2.88 17.81
C TYR A 24 14.94 3.36 17.20
N SER A 25 14.52 2.66 16.14
CA SER A 25 13.20 2.87 15.53
C SER A 25 12.07 2.38 16.45
N ARG A 26 10.89 2.97 16.29
CA ARG A 26 9.71 2.62 17.08
C ARG A 26 9.26 1.20 16.75
N ASN A 27 8.83 0.45 17.76
CA ASN A 27 8.23 -0.88 17.59
C ASN A 27 6.78 -0.78 17.07
N ARG A 28 6.60 -0.20 15.88
CA ARG A 28 5.33 -0.16 15.15
C ARG A 28 5.47 -1.01 13.90
N ILE A 29 4.62 -2.02 13.77
CA ILE A 29 4.54 -2.85 12.58
C ILE A 29 3.64 -2.13 11.57
N GLN A 30 4.11 -2.01 10.32
CA GLN A 30 3.32 -1.52 9.21
C GLN A 30 3.54 -2.44 8.02
N THR A 31 2.49 -3.17 7.65
CA THR A 31 2.44 -4.07 6.50
C THR A 31 1.70 -3.46 5.31
N THR A 32 1.03 -2.31 5.51
CA THR A 32 0.39 -1.56 4.41
C THR A 32 1.42 -1.04 3.43
N LYS A 33 1.20 -1.31 2.14
CA LYS A 33 2.13 -0.94 1.08
C LYS A 33 1.88 0.47 0.54
N TYR A 34 0.68 1.00 0.77
CA TYR A 34 0.26 2.29 0.24
C TYR A 34 -0.20 3.25 1.34
N THR A 35 0.17 4.51 1.19
CA THR A 35 -0.56 5.63 1.79
C THR A 35 -1.68 6.03 0.82
N TRP A 36 -2.84 6.49 1.30
CA TRP A 36 -4.00 6.87 0.47
C TRP A 36 -3.63 7.70 -0.78
N LEU A 37 -2.71 8.67 -0.64
CA LEU A 37 -2.22 9.51 -1.75
C LEU A 37 -1.32 8.77 -2.75
N THR A 38 -0.54 7.80 -2.27
CA THR A 38 0.39 7.02 -3.11
C THR A 38 -0.25 5.78 -3.73
N PHE A 39 -1.47 5.43 -3.31
CA PHE A 39 -2.17 4.24 -3.78
C PHE A 39 -2.39 4.28 -5.28
N LEU A 40 -3.00 5.35 -5.78
CA LEU A 40 -3.36 5.49 -7.18
C LEU A 40 -2.14 5.40 -8.12
N PRO A 41 -1.08 6.24 -7.97
CA PRO A 41 0.06 6.20 -8.89
C PRO A 41 0.84 4.89 -8.81
N ARG A 42 1.08 4.35 -7.60
CA ARG A 42 1.86 3.10 -7.45
C ARG A 42 1.09 1.87 -7.90
N ASN A 43 -0.23 1.85 -7.71
CA ASN A 43 -1.06 0.73 -8.14
C ASN A 43 -1.17 0.70 -9.66
N LEU A 44 -1.46 1.84 -10.31
CA LEU A 44 -1.50 1.92 -11.77
C LEU A 44 -0.18 1.49 -12.40
N LEU A 45 0.96 2.00 -11.91
CA LEU A 45 2.26 1.57 -12.40
C LEU A 45 2.44 0.05 -12.33
N ARG A 46 2.03 -0.59 -11.23
CA ARG A 46 2.09 -2.06 -11.10
C ARG A 46 1.16 -2.76 -12.08
N GLN A 47 -0.03 -2.22 -12.31
CA GLN A 47 -0.99 -2.79 -13.25
C GLN A 47 -0.48 -2.71 -14.69
N PHE A 48 0.17 -1.61 -15.09
CA PHE A 48 0.76 -1.48 -16.44
C PHE A 48 1.97 -2.39 -16.69
N HIS A 49 2.64 -2.87 -15.64
CA HIS A 49 3.68 -3.91 -15.80
C HIS A 49 3.10 -5.29 -16.15
N ARG A 50 1.78 -5.51 -16.05
CA ARG A 50 1.16 -6.77 -16.47
C ARG A 50 0.93 -6.74 -17.97
N LEU A 51 1.47 -7.75 -18.68
CA LEU A 51 1.38 -7.87 -20.14
C LEU A 51 -0.07 -7.77 -20.67
N GLY A 52 -1.05 -8.32 -19.95
CA GLY A 52 -2.47 -8.23 -20.34
C GLY A 52 -2.99 -6.78 -20.36
N ASN A 53 -2.66 -5.97 -19.35
CA ASN A 53 -3.07 -4.57 -19.31
C ASN A 53 -2.33 -3.74 -20.37
N LEU A 54 -1.07 -4.09 -20.64
CA LEU A 54 -0.27 -3.46 -21.69
C LEU A 54 -0.85 -3.76 -23.09
N TYR A 55 -1.32 -4.98 -23.32
CA TYR A 55 -2.02 -5.37 -24.55
C TYR A 55 -3.27 -4.53 -24.77
N PHE A 56 -4.17 -4.44 -23.78
CA PHE A 56 -5.37 -3.61 -23.88
C PHE A 56 -5.05 -2.13 -24.04
N PHE A 57 -3.98 -1.65 -23.40
CA PHE A 57 -3.51 -0.27 -23.58
C PHE A 57 -3.06 0.00 -25.02
N PHE A 58 -2.27 -0.88 -25.62
CA PHE A 58 -1.87 -0.74 -27.03
C PHE A 58 -3.07 -0.81 -27.98
N LEU A 59 -4.05 -1.68 -27.71
CA LEU A 59 -5.29 -1.73 -28.49
C LEU A 59 -6.04 -0.39 -28.45
N VAL A 60 -6.15 0.23 -27.28
CA VAL A 60 -6.78 1.56 -27.13
C VAL A 60 -6.01 2.64 -27.87
N VAL A 61 -4.67 2.63 -27.77
CA VAL A 61 -3.81 3.58 -28.47
C VAL A 61 -3.93 3.44 -29.98
N LEU A 62 -3.94 2.21 -30.51
CA LEU A 62 -4.10 1.94 -31.94
C LEU A 62 -5.47 2.41 -32.45
N ASN A 63 -6.55 2.15 -31.70
CA ASN A 63 -7.89 2.63 -32.07
C ASN A 63 -8.06 4.16 -31.95
N TRP A 64 -7.09 4.89 -31.38
CA TRP A 64 -7.10 6.34 -31.40
C TRP A 64 -6.70 6.91 -32.78
N PHE A 65 -5.94 6.15 -33.56
CA PHE A 65 -5.55 6.55 -34.92
C PHE A 65 -6.65 6.16 -35.91
N PRO A 66 -7.31 7.13 -36.56
CA PRO A 66 -8.47 6.86 -37.43
C PRO A 66 -8.13 5.95 -38.63
N GLN A 67 -6.85 5.84 -39.00
CA GLN A 67 -6.39 4.95 -40.07
C GLN A 67 -6.40 3.46 -39.67
N VAL A 68 -6.41 3.16 -38.38
CA VAL A 68 -6.32 1.79 -37.81
C VAL A 68 -7.51 1.50 -36.88
N GLU A 69 -8.53 2.37 -36.88
CA GLU A 69 -9.72 2.21 -36.06
C GLU A 69 -10.54 0.99 -36.51
N VAL A 70 -10.82 0.08 -35.59
CA VAL A 70 -11.65 -1.11 -35.84
C VAL A 70 -13.04 -0.95 -35.21
N PHE A 71 -13.10 -0.30 -34.04
CA PHE A 71 -14.33 -0.05 -33.30
C PHE A 71 -14.35 1.39 -32.77
N HIS A 72 -15.54 1.89 -32.42
CA HIS A 72 -15.66 3.16 -31.75
C HIS A 72 -14.81 3.22 -30.48
N ARG A 73 -14.04 4.29 -30.40
CA ARG A 73 -13.07 4.59 -29.33
C ARG A 73 -13.60 4.33 -27.92
N GLU A 74 -14.85 4.71 -27.64
CA GLU A 74 -15.52 4.51 -26.35
C GLU A 74 -15.62 3.03 -25.96
N ILE A 75 -16.01 2.17 -26.91
CA ILE A 75 -16.19 0.74 -26.70
C ILE A 75 -14.84 0.05 -26.46
N THR A 76 -13.80 0.47 -27.17
CA THR A 76 -12.45 -0.12 -27.05
C THR A 76 -11.78 0.16 -25.70
N MET A 77 -12.14 1.25 -25.02
CA MET A 77 -11.59 1.60 -23.70
C MET A 77 -12.22 0.81 -22.55
N LEU A 78 -13.44 0.31 -22.75
CA LEU A 78 -14.24 -0.32 -21.70
C LEU A 78 -13.53 -1.51 -21.03
N PRO A 79 -12.91 -2.47 -21.77
CA PRO A 79 -12.21 -3.59 -21.17
C PRO A 79 -11.03 -3.16 -20.29
N LEU A 80 -10.23 -2.19 -20.76
CA LEU A 80 -9.08 -1.67 -20.03
C LEU A 80 -9.52 -1.01 -18.72
N VAL A 81 -10.50 -0.11 -18.80
CA VAL A 81 -11.01 0.62 -17.63
C VAL A 81 -11.60 -0.34 -16.60
N MET A 82 -12.40 -1.32 -17.03
CA MET A 82 -12.97 -2.31 -16.13
C MET A 82 -11.90 -3.11 -15.39
N VAL A 83 -10.93 -3.68 -16.12
CA VAL A 83 -9.87 -4.49 -15.50
C VAL A 83 -9.03 -3.67 -14.52
N LEU A 84 -8.70 -2.42 -14.88
CA LEU A 84 -7.96 -1.52 -13.98
C LEU A 84 -8.78 -1.21 -12.73
N LEU A 85 -10.06 -0.86 -12.88
CA LEU A 85 -10.95 -0.52 -11.77
C LEU A 85 -11.14 -1.70 -10.81
N PHE A 86 -11.48 -2.89 -11.31
CA PHE A 86 -11.64 -4.07 -10.47
C PHE A 86 -10.35 -4.43 -9.73
N SER A 87 -9.20 -4.34 -10.41
CA SER A 87 -7.89 -4.57 -9.80
C SER A 87 -7.58 -3.56 -8.70
N MET A 88 -7.89 -2.27 -8.95
CA MET A 88 -7.71 -1.22 -7.94
C MET A 88 -8.60 -1.43 -6.73
N ILE A 89 -9.89 -1.75 -6.92
CA ILE A 89 -10.82 -2.01 -5.81
C ILE A 89 -10.32 -3.18 -4.96
N LYS A 90 -9.94 -4.29 -5.59
CA LYS A 90 -9.41 -5.47 -4.90
C LYS A 90 -8.18 -5.10 -4.04
N ASP A 91 -7.21 -4.42 -4.64
CA ASP A 91 -5.98 -4.02 -3.95
C ASP A 91 -6.24 -3.03 -2.80
N ALA A 92 -7.21 -2.11 -2.97
CA ALA A 92 -7.60 -1.16 -1.93
C ALA A 92 -8.22 -1.87 -0.72
N VAL A 93 -9.13 -2.81 -0.96
CA VAL A 93 -9.77 -3.60 0.10
C VAL A 93 -8.73 -4.43 0.84
N GLU A 94 -7.79 -5.06 0.12
CA GLU A 94 -6.72 -5.84 0.73
C GLU A 94 -5.81 -4.97 1.63
N ASP A 95 -5.38 -3.80 1.13
CA ASP A 95 -4.51 -2.91 1.91
C ASP A 95 -5.25 -2.30 3.11
N TYR A 96 -6.55 -2.01 2.98
CA TYR A 96 -7.39 -1.57 4.10
C TYR A 96 -7.51 -2.63 5.19
N ARG A 97 -7.68 -3.91 4.82
CA ARG A 97 -7.70 -5.01 5.79
C ARG A 97 -6.36 -5.11 6.52
N LYS A 98 -5.24 -5.01 5.81
CA LYS A 98 -3.89 -4.99 6.42
C LYS A 98 -3.74 -3.83 7.41
N TYR A 99 -4.23 -2.65 7.06
CA TYR A 99 -4.23 -1.49 7.95
C TYR A 99 -4.96 -1.76 9.26
N GLN A 100 -6.14 -2.38 9.19
CA GLN A 100 -6.92 -2.72 10.39
C GLN A 100 -6.18 -3.75 11.27
N TYR A 101 -5.60 -4.79 10.67
CA TYR A 101 -4.80 -5.78 11.40
C TYR A 101 -3.57 -5.15 12.06
N ASP A 102 -2.81 -4.31 11.34
CA ASP A 102 -1.68 -3.59 11.89
C ASP A 102 -2.10 -2.72 13.08
N LYS A 103 -3.24 -2.03 12.97
CA LYS A 103 -3.77 -1.20 14.07
C LYS A 103 -4.04 -2.04 15.31
N ILE A 104 -4.71 -3.19 15.17
CA ILE A 104 -5.04 -4.09 16.28
C ILE A 104 -3.76 -4.65 16.94
N ILE A 105 -2.80 -5.10 16.13
CA ILE A 105 -1.54 -5.68 16.64
C ILE A 105 -0.74 -4.62 17.38
N ASN A 106 -0.63 -3.39 16.84
CA ASN A 106 0.16 -2.32 17.46
C ASN A 106 -0.41 -1.81 18.79
N ILE A 107 -1.73 -1.95 19.03
CA ILE A 107 -2.36 -1.54 20.30
C ILE A 107 -2.43 -2.68 21.32
N THR A 108 -1.97 -3.88 20.96
CA THR A 108 -2.07 -5.06 21.83
C THR A 108 -1.21 -4.85 23.09
N LYS A 109 -1.83 -5.02 24.26
CA LYS A 109 -1.14 -4.87 25.55
C LYS A 109 -0.04 -5.93 25.66
N THR A 110 1.15 -5.49 26.04
CA THR A 110 2.30 -6.36 26.26
C THR A 110 2.81 -6.18 27.68
N ARG A 111 3.29 -7.26 28.31
CA ARG A 111 3.93 -7.17 29.63
C ARG A 111 5.36 -6.69 29.43
N VAL A 112 5.69 -5.60 30.11
CA VAL A 112 7.06 -5.09 30.22
C VAL A 112 7.58 -5.51 31.59
N TYR A 113 8.78 -6.07 31.63
CA TYR A 113 9.43 -6.38 32.90
C TYR A 113 9.84 -5.07 33.57
N ASP A 114 9.31 -4.83 34.77
CA ASP A 114 9.68 -3.71 35.63
C ASP A 114 10.62 -4.24 36.71
N LYS A 115 11.78 -3.59 36.90
CA LYS A 115 12.85 -4.03 37.79
C LYS A 115 12.67 -3.51 39.21
#